data_AF-A0A8H4EKL1-F1
#
_entry.id   AF-A0A8H4EKL1-F1
#
_cell.length_a   1.000
_cell.length_b   1.000
_cell.length_c   1.000
_cell.angle_alpha   90.00
_cell.angle_beta   90.00
_cell.angle_gamma   90.00
#
_symmetry.space_group_name_H-M   'P 1'
#
loop_
_entity.id
_entity.type
_entity.pdbx_description
1 polymer ?
#
loop_
_entity_poly.entity_id
_entity_poly.type
_entity_poly.pdbx_seq_one_letter_code
_entity_poly.pdbx_strand_id
1 'polypeptide(L)'
;MGDDCNAYNSHVCTIGNSESIPKLLEERLRRYEDEVGQISSTSTLKDRVSYLRKNRENDVSKAIINIEDSMNIDICFVLDCTGSMDEYIEAAKEHIIKVANYVNRNNSYIEFWVGFCGYRDHSDSDRLQILDFTNSLEKFKTYITNKVVADGGVDIP
;
A
#
# COMPACT_ATOMS: atom_id res chain seq x y z
N MET A 1 -25.58 -7.86 -82.45
CA MET A 1 -25.14 -6.80 -81.52
C MET A 1 -26.14 -5.69 -81.61
N GLY A 2 -26.84 -5.42 -80.52
CA GLY A 2 -27.98 -4.51 -80.44
C GLY A 2 -28.98 -5.02 -79.43
N ASP A 3 -28.63 -4.89 -78.15
CA ASP A 3 -29.55 -4.88 -77.03
C ASP A 3 -30.37 -3.59 -77.09
N ASP A 4 -31.67 -3.66 -76.74
CA ASP A 4 -32.32 -2.60 -75.96
C ASP A 4 -33.67 -3.06 -75.38
N CYS A 5 -33.70 -3.06 -74.05
CA CYS A 5 -34.72 -2.55 -73.14
C CYS A 5 -36.24 -2.67 -73.43
N ASN A 6 -36.91 -3.27 -72.44
CA ASN A 6 -38.13 -2.79 -71.75
C ASN A 6 -39.52 -3.25 -72.25
N ALA A 7 -40.23 -3.98 -71.40
CA ALA A 7 -41.59 -3.61 -70.95
C ALA A 7 -42.14 -4.64 -69.94
N TYR A 8 -42.38 -4.16 -68.71
CA TYR A 8 -43.65 -4.31 -68.00
C TYR A 8 -44.53 -5.54 -68.32
N ASN A 9 -44.56 -6.51 -67.39
CA ASN A 9 -45.80 -7.06 -66.84
C ASN A 9 -45.46 -8.01 -65.70
N SER A 10 -45.78 -7.60 -64.47
CA SER A 10 -47.04 -7.91 -63.80
C SER A 10 -46.89 -9.22 -63.04
N HIS A 11 -47.04 -9.14 -61.73
CA HIS A 11 -47.71 -10.12 -60.87
C HIS A 11 -47.68 -9.50 -59.47
N VAL A 12 -48.61 -8.56 -59.27
CA VAL A 12 -49.08 -8.23 -57.93
C VAL A 12 -49.78 -9.50 -57.44
N CYS A 13 -49.04 -10.32 -56.68
CA CYS A 13 -49.60 -11.49 -56.05
C CYS A 13 -50.39 -11.03 -54.82
N THR A 14 -51.65 -11.43 -54.84
CA THR A 14 -52.74 -11.11 -53.94
C THR A 14 -52.38 -11.32 -52.47
N ILE A 15 -52.80 -10.33 -51.70
CA ILE A 15 -52.83 -10.21 -50.24
C ILE A 15 -53.27 -11.54 -49.61
N GLY A 16 -52.32 -12.26 -49.01
CA GLY A 16 -52.61 -13.31 -48.04
C GLY A 16 -52.96 -12.67 -46.70
N ASN A 17 -54.21 -12.89 -46.24
CA ASN A 17 -54.78 -12.68 -44.91
C ASN A 17 -54.22 -11.52 -44.06
N SER A 18 -55.02 -10.46 -43.93
CA SER A 18 -54.81 -9.27 -43.07
C SER A 18 -54.72 -9.57 -41.56
N GLU A 19 -55.00 -10.80 -41.12
CA GLU A 19 -54.83 -11.24 -39.72
C GLU A 19 -53.40 -11.69 -39.36
N SER A 20 -52.51 -11.81 -40.36
CA SER A 20 -51.15 -12.36 -40.20
C SER A 20 -50.10 -11.29 -39.86
N ILE A 21 -50.30 -10.06 -40.37
CA ILE A 21 -49.42 -8.91 -40.13
C ILE A 21 -49.46 -8.46 -38.65
N PRO A 22 -50.64 -8.40 -37.98
CA PRO A 22 -50.70 -8.05 -36.56
C PRO A 22 -49.96 -9.07 -35.69
N LYS A 23 -50.17 -10.38 -35.94
CA LYS A 23 -49.51 -11.44 -35.14
C LYS A 23 -47.99 -11.42 -35.27
N LEU A 24 -47.47 -11.24 -36.49
CA LEU A 24 -46.03 -11.15 -36.73
C LEU A 24 -45.42 -9.87 -36.11
N LEU A 25 -46.17 -8.76 -36.13
CA LEU A 25 -45.75 -7.49 -35.55
C LEU A 25 -45.72 -7.58 -34.01
N GLU A 26 -46.72 -8.18 -33.38
CA GLU A 26 -46.75 -8.43 -31.94
C GLU A 26 -45.60 -9.34 -31.48
N GLU A 27 -45.32 -10.40 -32.23
CA GLU A 27 -44.20 -11.31 -31.93
C GLU A 27 -42.83 -10.65 -32.14
N ARG A 28 -42.73 -9.70 -33.07
CA ARG A 28 -41.55 -8.85 -33.23
C ARG A 28 -41.44 -7.85 -32.08
N LEU A 29 -42.52 -7.18 -31.70
CA LEU A 29 -42.57 -6.23 -30.58
C LEU A 29 -42.18 -6.91 -29.25
N ARG A 30 -42.70 -8.11 -28.98
CA ARG A 30 -42.32 -8.91 -27.80
C ARG A 30 -40.83 -9.25 -27.75
N ARG A 31 -40.24 -9.63 -28.88
CA ARG A 31 -38.79 -9.90 -28.95
C ARG A 31 -37.96 -8.65 -28.68
N TYR A 32 -38.38 -7.49 -29.18
CA TYR A 32 -37.72 -6.23 -28.86
C TYR A 32 -37.88 -5.87 -27.36
N GLU A 33 -39.04 -6.11 -26.76
CA GLU A 33 -39.25 -5.90 -25.32
C GLU A 33 -38.39 -6.84 -24.46
N ASP A 34 -38.25 -8.11 -24.85
CA ASP A 34 -37.39 -9.09 -24.17
C ASP A 34 -35.90 -8.74 -24.32
N GLU A 35 -35.46 -8.33 -25.52
CA GLU A 35 -34.09 -7.85 -25.77
C GLU A 35 -33.78 -6.56 -24.99
N VAL A 36 -34.72 -5.62 -24.91
CA VAL A 36 -34.60 -4.39 -24.11
C VAL A 36 -34.61 -4.70 -22.61
N GLY A 37 -35.39 -5.70 -22.16
CA GLY A 37 -35.37 -6.21 -20.79
C GLY A 37 -34.03 -6.83 -20.42
N GLN A 38 -33.40 -7.55 -21.35
CA GLN A 38 -32.05 -8.12 -21.16
C GLN A 38 -30.96 -7.03 -21.18
N ILE A 39 -31.13 -5.96 -21.95
CA ILE A 39 -30.30 -4.74 -21.90
C ILE A 39 -30.46 -4.00 -20.56
N SER A 40 -31.66 -4.01 -19.95
CA SER A 40 -31.88 -3.43 -18.62
C SER A 40 -31.03 -4.11 -17.53
N SER A 41 -30.81 -5.43 -17.60
CA SER A 41 -29.86 -6.13 -16.73
C SER A 41 -28.38 -5.78 -16.98
N THR A 42 -28.03 -5.23 -18.14
CA THR A 42 -26.64 -4.82 -18.43
C THR A 42 -26.23 -3.54 -17.70
N SER A 43 -27.17 -2.64 -17.37
CA SER A 43 -26.87 -1.47 -16.53
C SER A 43 -26.50 -1.92 -15.12
N THR A 44 -27.28 -2.84 -14.55
CA THR A 44 -27.04 -3.41 -13.22
C THR A 44 -25.75 -4.22 -13.17
N LEU A 45 -25.40 -4.94 -14.24
CA LEU A 45 -24.12 -5.64 -14.35
C LEU A 45 -22.93 -4.67 -14.46
N LYS A 46 -23.06 -3.59 -15.24
CA LYS A 46 -22.04 -2.54 -15.32
C LYS A 46 -21.82 -1.86 -13.97
N ASP A 47 -22.88 -1.60 -13.21
CA ASP A 47 -22.81 -1.03 -11.87
C ASP A 47 -22.16 -2.00 -10.86
N ARG A 48 -22.45 -3.30 -10.97
CA ARG A 48 -21.79 -4.32 -10.14
C ARG A 48 -20.30 -4.44 -10.49
N VAL A 49 -19.94 -4.39 -11.78
CA VAL A 49 -18.54 -4.42 -12.23
C VAL A 49 -17.80 -3.16 -11.77
N SER A 50 -18.40 -1.97 -11.87
CA SER A 50 -17.79 -0.72 -11.40
C SER A 50 -17.62 -0.70 -9.88
N TYR A 51 -18.61 -1.20 -9.14
CA TYR A 51 -18.54 -1.39 -7.69
C TYR A 51 -17.43 -2.36 -7.28
N LEU A 52 -17.35 -3.53 -7.92
CA LEU A 52 -16.30 -4.52 -7.64
C LEU A 52 -14.91 -3.98 -7.97
N ARG A 53 -14.78 -3.24 -9.08
CA ARG A 53 -13.53 -2.56 -9.44
C ARG A 53 -13.11 -1.57 -8.37
N LYS A 54 -14.04 -0.72 -7.90
CA LYS A 54 -13.77 0.27 -6.86
C LYS A 54 -13.39 -0.37 -5.52
N ASN A 55 -14.04 -1.47 -5.14
CA ASN A 55 -13.66 -2.23 -3.95
C ASN A 55 -12.25 -2.80 -4.06
N ARG A 56 -11.90 -3.40 -5.21
CA ARG A 56 -10.53 -3.88 -5.45
C ARG A 56 -9.51 -2.76 -5.43
N GLU A 57 -9.81 -1.61 -6.01
CA GLU A 57 -8.95 -0.42 -5.95
C GLU A 57 -8.72 0.00 -4.51
N ASN A 58 -9.77 0.04 -3.68
CA ASN A 58 -9.64 0.33 -2.25
C ASN A 58 -8.79 -0.71 -1.50
N ASP A 59 -8.99 -2.00 -1.77
CA ASP A 59 -8.22 -3.07 -1.13
C ASP A 59 -6.74 -3.03 -1.54
N VAL A 60 -6.46 -2.74 -2.81
CA VAL A 60 -5.09 -2.53 -3.30
C VAL A 60 -4.46 -1.29 -2.67
N SER A 61 -5.17 -0.16 -2.60
CA SER A 61 -4.68 1.05 -1.95
C SER A 61 -4.35 0.81 -0.47
N LYS A 62 -5.20 0.09 0.26
CA LYS A 62 -4.93 -0.28 1.66
C LYS A 62 -3.70 -1.17 1.78
N ALA A 63 -3.54 -2.14 0.88
CA ALA A 63 -2.37 -3.01 0.88
C ALA A 63 -1.08 -2.22 0.64
N ILE A 64 -1.09 -1.26 -0.29
CA ILE A 64 0.07 -0.40 -0.58
C ILE A 64 0.43 0.44 0.64
N ILE A 65 -0.54 1.10 1.28
CA ILE A 65 -0.30 1.91 2.49
C ILE A 65 0.31 1.04 3.61
N ASN A 66 -0.23 -0.15 3.86
CA ASN A 66 0.31 -1.05 4.88
C ASN A 66 1.75 -1.49 4.57
N ILE A 67 2.09 -1.64 3.28
CA ILE A 67 3.45 -1.96 2.86
C ILE A 67 4.37 -0.77 3.14
N GLU A 68 3.96 0.46 2.79
CA GLU A 68 4.72 1.69 3.08
C GLU A 68 4.94 1.88 4.59
N ASP A 69 3.91 1.69 5.41
CA ASP A 69 4.02 1.77 6.87
C ASP A 69 4.99 0.72 7.44
N SER A 70 5.05 -0.48 6.82
CA SER A 70 5.99 -1.54 7.22
C SER A 70 7.44 -1.26 6.80
N MET A 71 7.68 -0.23 6.00
CA MET A 71 9.02 0.18 5.53
C MET A 71 9.64 1.29 6.38
N ASN A 72 9.05 1.67 7.50
CA ASN A 72 9.63 2.65 8.42
C ASN A 72 9.93 2.01 9.78
N ILE A 73 11.18 2.14 10.25
CA ILE A 73 11.62 1.54 11.52
C ILE A 73 12.40 2.56 12.34
N ASP A 74 11.93 2.77 13.57
CA ASP A 74 12.58 3.58 14.59
C ASP A 74 13.11 2.69 15.72
N ILE A 75 14.42 2.74 16.01
CA ILE A 75 15.04 1.98 17.11
C ILE A 75 15.71 2.94 18.09
N CYS A 76 15.33 2.86 19.36
CA CYS A 76 16.01 3.59 20.45
C CYS A 76 16.81 2.61 21.31
N PHE A 77 18.11 2.87 21.45
CA PHE A 77 18.97 2.12 22.36
C PHE A 77 19.02 2.80 23.72
N VAL A 78 18.68 2.06 24.78
CA VAL A 78 18.77 2.54 26.16
C VAL A 78 19.93 1.84 26.85
N LEU A 79 20.85 2.59 27.46
CA LEU A 79 22.07 2.05 28.08
C LEU A 79 22.26 2.61 29.49
N ASP A 80 22.66 1.75 30.42
CA ASP A 80 23.17 2.15 31.72
C ASP A 80 24.58 2.73 31.55
N CYS A 81 24.78 3.97 31.96
CA CYS A 81 26.06 4.64 31.89
C CYS A 81 26.71 4.85 33.27
N THR A 82 26.22 4.25 34.37
CA THR A 82 26.85 4.39 35.70
C THR A 82 28.33 4.00 35.68
N GLY A 83 29.14 4.54 36.59
CA GLY A 83 30.57 4.26 36.68
C GLY A 83 30.90 2.78 36.89
N SER A 84 29.97 2.02 37.49
CA SER A 84 30.04 0.56 37.59
C SER A 84 30.20 -0.14 36.22
N MET A 85 29.64 0.46 35.17
CA MET A 85 29.63 -0.08 33.82
C MET A 85 30.91 0.22 33.02
N ASP A 86 31.91 0.90 33.59
CA ASP A 86 33.09 1.38 32.85
C ASP A 86 33.84 0.26 32.10
N GLU A 87 34.00 -0.92 32.70
CA GLU A 87 34.64 -2.07 32.04
C GLU A 87 33.80 -2.67 30.90
N TYR A 88 32.49 -2.45 30.91
CA TYR A 88 31.53 -3.02 29.96
C TYR A 88 31.07 -2.03 28.88
N ILE A 89 31.18 -0.73 29.13
CA ILE A 89 30.53 0.29 28.31
C ILE A 89 31.08 0.31 26.89
N GLU A 90 32.37 0.09 26.70
CA GLU A 90 32.97 0.06 25.37
C GLU A 90 32.46 -1.16 24.56
N ALA A 91 32.37 -2.33 25.20
CA ALA A 91 31.78 -3.51 24.57
C ALA A 91 30.30 -3.30 24.22
N ALA A 92 29.54 -2.61 25.08
CA ALA A 92 28.14 -2.26 24.82
C ALA A 92 28.00 -1.30 23.62
N LYS A 93 28.83 -0.24 23.57
CA LYS A 93 28.90 0.72 22.46
C LYS A 93 29.18 0.01 21.13
N GLU A 94 30.15 -0.88 21.11
CA GLU A 94 30.46 -1.69 19.93
C GLU A 94 29.27 -2.53 19.47
N HIS A 95 28.56 -3.20 20.40
CA HIS A 95 27.42 -4.03 20.06
C HIS A 95 26.24 -3.22 19.53
N ILE A 96 25.94 -2.07 20.13
CA ILE A 96 24.93 -1.13 19.65
C ILE A 96 25.24 -0.73 18.20
N ILE A 97 26.50 -0.35 17.92
CA ILE A 97 26.94 0.00 16.56
C ILE A 97 26.83 -1.20 15.61
N LYS A 98 27.20 -2.41 16.04
CA LYS A 98 27.09 -3.63 15.22
C LYS A 98 25.62 -3.92 14.85
N VAL A 99 24.70 -3.81 15.80
CA VAL A 99 23.25 -4.00 15.58
C VAL A 99 22.71 -2.93 14.63
N ALA A 100 23.00 -1.65 14.86
CA ALA A 100 22.55 -0.58 13.99
C ALA A 100 23.06 -0.74 12.54
N ASN A 101 24.34 -1.14 12.37
CA ASN A 101 24.88 -1.46 11.05
C ASN A 101 24.24 -2.71 10.41
N TYR A 102 23.85 -3.70 11.22
CA TYR A 102 23.18 -4.90 10.72
C TYR A 102 21.78 -4.56 10.21
N VAL A 103 21.00 -3.80 10.98
CA VAL A 103 19.65 -3.36 10.59
C VAL A 103 19.71 -2.53 9.31
N ASN A 104 20.62 -1.55 9.24
CA ASN A 104 20.77 -0.68 8.07
C ASN A 104 21.24 -1.43 6.80
N ARG A 105 22.08 -2.46 6.94
CA ARG A 105 22.60 -3.24 5.79
C ARG A 105 21.60 -4.24 5.23
N ASN A 106 20.80 -4.88 6.10
CA ASN A 106 19.87 -5.93 5.66
C ASN A 106 18.55 -5.37 5.12
N ASN A 107 18.28 -4.09 5.33
CA ASN A 107 17.00 -3.47 5.01
C ASN A 107 17.20 -2.21 4.15
N SER A 108 17.72 -2.37 2.93
CA SER A 108 18.02 -1.26 2.02
C SER A 108 16.80 -0.46 1.54
N TYR A 109 15.60 -0.98 1.72
CA TYR A 109 14.34 -0.37 1.31
C TYR A 109 13.55 0.23 2.48
N ILE A 110 14.08 0.16 3.70
CA ILE A 110 13.43 0.64 4.91
C ILE A 110 14.05 1.98 5.31
N GLU A 111 13.22 2.98 5.62
CA GLU A 111 13.69 4.18 6.30
C GLU A 111 14.02 3.82 7.76
N PHE A 112 15.31 3.85 8.07
CA PHE A 112 15.82 3.48 9.37
C PHE A 112 16.21 4.72 10.17
N TRP A 113 15.57 4.91 11.31
CA TRP A 113 15.89 5.95 12.27
C TRP A 113 16.40 5.33 13.57
N VAL A 114 17.43 5.94 14.13
CA VAL A 114 18.06 5.45 15.35
C VAL A 114 18.23 6.57 16.37
N GLY A 115 17.87 6.28 17.61
CA GLY A 115 18.02 7.15 18.77
C GLY A 115 18.80 6.46 19.89
N PHE A 116 19.25 7.24 20.88
CA PHE A 116 19.95 6.72 22.05
C PHE A 116 19.52 7.46 23.32
N CYS A 117 19.43 6.71 24.42
CA CYS A 117 19.17 7.22 25.75
C CYS A 117 20.10 6.53 26.77
N GLY A 118 21.13 7.23 27.21
CA GLY A 118 21.96 6.82 28.35
C GLY A 118 21.32 7.29 29.64
N TYR A 119 21.23 6.42 30.66
CA TYR A 119 20.75 6.81 31.99
C TYR A 119 21.83 6.62 33.06
N ARG A 120 21.75 7.44 34.11
CA ARG A 120 22.59 7.40 35.32
C ARG A 120 21.76 7.43 36.58
N ASP A 121 22.44 7.36 37.72
CA ASP A 121 21.79 7.40 39.02
C ASP A 121 21.13 8.77 39.28
N HIS A 122 20.18 8.78 40.21
CA HIS A 122 19.36 9.93 40.57
C HIS A 122 20.15 11.09 41.18
N SER A 123 21.34 10.83 41.72
CA SER A 123 22.22 11.82 42.34
C SER A 123 23.11 12.58 41.35
N ASP A 124 23.20 12.12 40.10
CA ASP A 124 24.08 12.73 39.10
C ASP A 124 23.40 13.94 38.42
N SER A 125 24.18 14.93 37.97
CA SER A 125 23.63 16.13 37.30
C SER A 125 23.21 15.87 35.85
N ASP A 126 23.90 14.96 35.16
CA ASP A 126 23.66 14.58 33.76
C ASP A 126 22.98 13.21 33.69
N ARG A 127 21.82 13.10 34.33
CA ARG A 127 21.08 11.84 34.52
C ARG A 127 20.68 11.14 33.22
N LEU A 128 20.36 11.93 32.19
CA LEU A 128 19.88 11.44 30.91
C LEU A 128 20.72 12.03 29.80
N GLN A 129 21.33 11.16 29.01
CA GLN A 129 22.06 11.50 27.80
C GLN A 129 21.22 11.08 26.59
N ILE A 130 20.61 12.05 25.93
CA ILE A 130 19.67 11.79 24.83
C ILE A 130 20.30 12.18 23.49
N LEU A 131 20.20 11.27 22.54
CA LEU A 131 20.32 11.54 21.11
C LEU A 131 18.96 11.30 20.48
N ASP A 132 18.34 12.38 20.00
CA ASP A 132 17.11 12.29 19.22
C ASP A 132 17.30 11.43 17.97
N PHE A 133 16.19 10.84 17.52
CA PHE A 133 16.17 9.99 16.34
C PHE A 133 16.82 10.66 15.13
N THR A 134 17.72 9.94 14.49
CA THR A 134 18.40 10.37 13.28
C THR A 134 18.45 9.24 12.26
N ASN A 135 18.30 9.58 10.99
CA ASN A 135 18.53 8.66 9.87
C ASN A 135 20.02 8.59 9.44
N SER A 136 20.89 9.37 10.09
CA SER A 136 22.32 9.35 9.81
C SER A 136 23.04 8.38 10.74
N LEU A 137 23.31 7.18 10.22
CA LEU A 137 24.05 6.16 10.96
C LEU A 137 25.46 6.62 11.36
N GLU A 138 26.11 7.46 10.55
CA GLU A 138 27.42 8.03 10.87
C GLU A 138 27.36 9.04 12.01
N LYS A 139 26.33 9.90 12.06
CA LYS A 139 26.09 10.80 13.19
C LYS A 139 25.84 10.00 14.46
N PHE A 140 25.03 8.95 14.37
CA PHE A 140 24.77 8.04 15.49
C PHE A 140 26.05 7.38 16.02
N LYS A 141 26.84 6.74 15.15
CA LYS A 141 28.12 6.13 15.52
C LYS A 141 29.06 7.12 16.20
N THR A 142 29.23 8.30 15.59
CA THR A 142 30.09 9.35 16.10
C THR A 142 29.64 9.81 17.49
N TYR A 143 28.33 9.93 17.70
CA TYR A 143 27.77 10.27 19.01
C TYR A 143 28.05 9.16 20.03
N ILE A 144 27.72 7.90 19.72
CA ILE A 144 27.96 6.77 20.63
C ILE A 144 29.43 6.70 21.01
N THR A 145 30.34 6.70 20.04
CA THR A 145 31.79 6.58 20.30
C THR A 145 32.34 7.72 21.15
N ASN A 146 31.94 8.98 20.86
CA ASN A 146 32.60 10.16 21.42
C ASN A 146 31.89 10.79 22.63
N LYS A 147 30.59 10.53 22.81
CA LYS A 147 29.77 11.18 23.85
C LYS A 147 29.38 10.24 24.98
N VAL A 148 29.26 8.94 24.71
CA VAL A 148 28.85 7.95 25.72
C VAL A 148 30.06 7.50 26.53
N VAL A 149 30.02 7.80 27.83
CA VAL A 149 31.09 7.52 28.80
C VAL A 149 30.46 7.01 30.10
N ALA A 150 31.11 6.07 30.79
CA ALA A 150 30.66 5.62 32.09
C ALA A 150 31.11 6.63 33.15
N ASP A 151 30.18 7.12 33.96
CA ASP A 151 30.47 8.13 34.98
C ASP A 151 29.33 8.19 36.02
N GLY A 152 29.64 8.71 37.20
CA GLY A 152 28.70 8.85 38.30
C GLY A 152 28.30 7.51 38.93
N GLY A 153 27.39 7.57 39.90
CA GLY A 153 26.98 6.43 40.70
C GLY A 153 28.01 6.01 41.76
N VAL A 154 27.49 5.47 42.87
CA VAL A 154 28.30 4.89 43.98
C VAL A 154 28.23 3.36 43.96
N ASP A 155 27.42 2.81 43.04
CA ASP A 155 27.23 1.39 42.90
C ASP A 155 28.42 0.78 42.14
N ILE A 156 28.84 -0.38 42.60
CA ILE A 156 29.91 -1.22 42.02
C ILE A 156 29.20 -2.47 41.51
N PRO A 157 29.62 -3.09 40.39
CA PRO A 157 28.99 -4.31 39.87
C PRO A 157 29.01 -5.48 40.86
#